data_AF-A0A379S4I0-F1
#
_entry.id   AF-A0A379S4I0-F1
#
_cell.length_a   1.000
_cell.length_b   1.000
_cell.length_c   1.000
_cell.angle_alpha   90.00
_cell.angle_beta   90.00
_cell.angle_gamma   90.00
#
_symmetry.space_group_name_H-M   'P 1'
#
loop_
_entity.id
_entity.type
_entity.pdbx_description
1 polymer ?
#
loop_
_entity_poly.entity_id
_entity_poly.type
_entity_poly.pdbx_seq_one_letter_code
_entity_poly.pdbx_strand_id
1 'polypeptide(L)' 'MVARYAVNTLKEVETSLSRFEQNGIQVKGVILNSIFRRATGYQDYGYYEYEYQSDAK' A
#
# COMPACT_ATOMS: atom_id res chain seq x y z
N MET A 1 -4.31 5.39 7.55
CA MET A 1 -5.25 4.54 6.77
C MET A 1 -4.46 3.39 6.16
N VAL A 2 -5.05 2.19 6.09
CA VAL A 2 -4.44 1.01 5.43
C VAL A 2 -5.34 0.59 4.28
N ALA A 3 -4.77 0.40 3.09
CA ALA A 3 -5.45 -0.13 1.92
C ALA A 3 -4.76 -1.43 1.48
N ARG A 4 -5.53 -2.48 1.20
CA ARG A 4 -4.99 -3.76 0.75
C ARG A 4 -4.76 -3.72 -0.76
N TYR A 5 -3.53 -4.02 -1.17
CA TYR A 5 -3.15 -4.16 -2.57
C TYR A 5 -4.06 -5.18 -3.27
N ALA A 6 -4.41 -4.91 -4.54
CA ALA A 6 -5.30 -5.74 -5.35
C ALA A 6 -6.77 -5.85 -4.91
N VAL A 7 -7.13 -5.32 -3.73
CA VAL A 7 -8.46 -5.51 -3.14
C VAL A 7 -9.21 -4.20 -3.05
N ASN A 8 -8.59 -3.16 -2.45
CA ASN A 8 -9.25 -1.87 -2.37
C ASN A 8 -9.08 -1.08 -3.67
N THR A 9 -10.18 -0.52 -4.15
CA THR A 9 -10.21 0.34 -5.33
C THR A 9 -9.86 1.79 -4.95
N LEU A 10 -9.42 2.58 -5.93
CA LEU A 10 -9.14 3.99 -5.72
C LEU A 10 -10.36 4.76 -5.17
N LYS A 11 -11.55 4.46 -5.69
CA LYS A 11 -12.80 5.11 -5.28
C LYS A 11 -13.16 4.85 -3.82
N GLU A 12 -12.89 3.64 -3.30
CA GLU A 12 -13.10 3.32 -1.89
C GLU A 12 -12.13 4.10 -0.98
N VAL A 13 -10.88 4.27 -1.42
CA VAL A 13 -9.88 5.07 -0.71
C VAL A 13 -10.27 6.54 -0.70
N GLU A 14 -10.67 7.11 -1.85
CA GLU A 14 -11.16 8.48 -1.97
C GLU A 14 -12.38 8.75 -1.09
N THR A 15 -13.37 7.84 -1.12
CA THR A 15 -14.57 7.94 -0.28
C THR A 15 -14.20 7.92 1.20
N SER A 16 -13.21 7.10 1.58
CA SER A 16 -12.73 7.02 2.96
C SER A 16 -12.00 8.30 3.37
N LEU A 17 -11.17 8.89 2.51
CA LEU A 17 -10.49 10.17 2.75
C LEU A 17 -11.49 11.31 2.92
N SER A 18 -12.48 11.43 2.03
CA SER A 18 -13.53 12.44 2.14
C SER A 18 -14.30 12.36 3.47
N ARG A 19 -14.56 11.15 3.97
CA ARG A 19 -15.19 10.96 5.29
C ARG A 19 -14.30 11.45 6.42
N PHE A 20 -12.98 11.22 6.37
CA PHE A 20 -12.08 11.75 7.40
C PHE A 20 -12.03 13.27 7.36
N GLU A 21 -11.96 13.88 6.19
CA GLU A 21 -11.98 15.33 6.02
C GLU A 21 -13.28 15.97 6.54
N GLN A 22 -14.43 15.37 6.26
CA GLN A 22 -15.73 15.82 6.79
C GLN A 22 -15.78 15.80 8.33
N ASN A 23 -14.99 14.95 8.97
CA ASN A 23 -14.88 14.86 10.43
C ASN A 23 -13.69 15.68 10.99
N GLY A 24 -13.03 16.51 10.17
CA GLY A 24 -11.88 17.32 10.57
C GLY A 24 -10.62 16.50 10.89
N ILE A 25 -10.56 15.24 10.46
CA ILE A 25 -9.44 14.34 10.73
C ILE A 25 -8.46 14.40 9.56
N GLN A 26 -7.27 14.95 9.82
CA GLN A 26 -6.21 15.00 8.81
C GLN A 26 -5.56 13.62 8.63
N VAL A 27 -5.66 13.06 7.42
CA VAL A 27 -4.96 11.83 7.03
C VAL A 27 -3.65 12.19 6.33
N LYS A 28 -2.51 11.87 6.95
CA LYS A 28 -1.18 12.18 6.41
C LYS A 28 -0.77 11.30 5.22
N GLY A 29 -1.48 10.20 4.99
CA GLY A 29 -1.19 9.25 3.92
C GLY A 29 -1.85 7.90 4.13
N VAL A 30 -1.55 6.98 3.21
CA VAL A 30 -2.09 5.63 3.18
C VAL A 30 -0.95 4.62 3.14
N ILE A 31 -1.06 3.58 3.94
CA ILE A 31 -0.15 2.42 3.89
C ILE A 31 -0.79 1.39 2.97
N LEU A 32 -0.08 0.99 1.92
CA LEU A 32 -0.50 -0.10 1.04
C LEU A 32 0.03 -1.42 1.62
N ASN A 33 -0.87 -2.31 2.03
CA ASN A 33 -0.52 -3.57 2.69
C ASN A 33 -0.79 -4.80 1.81
N SER A 34 -0.10 -5.91 2.12
CA SER A 34 -0.21 -7.19 1.41
C SER A 34 0.14 -7.10 -0.07
N ILE A 35 1.17 -6.32 -0.41
CA ILE A 35 1.70 -6.28 -1.77
C ILE A 35 2.32 -7.64 -2.08
N PHE A 36 2.04 -8.18 -3.25
CA PHE A 36 2.64 -9.40 -3.77
C PHE A 36 3.09 -9.17 -5.21
N ARG A 37 4.19 -9.81 -5.60
CA ARG A 37 4.72 -9.76 -6.95
C ARG A 37 3.75 -10.43 -7.93
N ARG A 38 3.36 -9.73 -9.01
CA ARG A 38 2.48 -10.28 -10.06
C ARG A 38 3.19 -10.75 -11.33
N ALA A 39 4.47 -10.45 -11.51
CA ALA A 39 5.27 -10.98 -12.61
C ALA A 39 6.77 -10.97 -12.27
N THR A 40 7.53 -11.93 -12.80
CA THR A 40 9.00 -12.01 -12.70
C THR A 40 9.71 -11.36 -13.90
N GLY A 41 9.04 -10.44 -14.61
CA GLY A 41 9.58 -9.75 -15.77
C GLY A 41 10.01 -8.32 -15.43
N TYR A 42 10.95 -7.77 -16.21
CA TYR A 42 11.59 -6.44 -16.16
C TYR A 42 10.68 -5.19 -16.01
N GLN A 43 9.39 -5.34 -15.73
CA GLN A 43 8.37 -4.28 -15.65
C GLN A 43 7.73 -4.13 -14.26
N ASP A 44 8.40 -4.51 -13.17
CA ASP A 44 7.84 -4.32 -11.81
C ASP A 44 8.05 -2.87 -11.32
N TYR A 45 7.39 -1.92 -11.96
CA TYR A 45 7.32 -0.51 -11.54
C TYR A 45 6.30 -0.38 -10.41
N GLY A 46 6.69 -0.75 -9.18
CA GLY A 46 5.83 -0.46 -8.03
C GLY A 46 6.37 -0.86 -6.66
N TYR A 47 7.15 -1.95 -6.56
CA TYR A 47 7.65 -2.41 -5.28
C TYR A 47 8.94 -3.24 -5.43
N TYR A 48 10.01 -2.81 -4.77
CA TYR A 48 11.26 -3.56 -4.69
C TYR A 48 11.36 -4.20 -3.30
N GLU A 49 11.29 -5.53 -3.26
CA GLU A 49 11.52 -6.32 -2.06
C GLU A 49 13.02 -6.65 -1.95
N TYR A 50 13.66 -6.20 -0.88
CA TYR A 50 15.04 -6.55 -0.55
C TYR A 50 15.03 -7.60 0.56
N GLU A 51 15.69 -8.73 0.30
CA GLU A 51 15.88 -9.77 1.32
C GLU A 51 17.18 -9.49 2.08
N TYR A 52 17.08 -9.31 3.39
CA TYR A 52 18.25 -9.18 4.27
C TYR A 52 18.33 -10.44 5.13
N GLN A 53 19.12 -11.42 4.68
CA GLN A 53 19.50 -12.55 5.52
C GLN A 53 20.69 -12.13 6.40
N SER A 54 20.49 -12.14 7.71
CA SER A 54 21.60 -11.98 8.65
C SER A 54 22.24 -13.34 8.93
N ASP A 55 23.54 -13.46 8.70
CA ASP A 55 24.30 -14.66 9.06
C ASP A 55 24.17 -14.95 10.56
N ALA A 56 23.86 -16.21 10.90
CA ALA A 56 23.86 -16.66 12.28
C ALA A 56 25.30 -16.70 12.79
N LYS A 57 25.59 -15.93 13.84
CA LYS A 57 26.86 -16.00 14.57
C LYS A 57 27.00 -17.31 15.35
#